data_AF-A0A7W9G7G7-F1
#
_entry.id   AF-A0A7W9G7G7-F1
#
_cell.length_a   1.000
_cell.length_b   1.000
_cell.length_c   1.000
_cell.angle_alpha   90.00
_cell.angle_beta   90.00
_cell.angle_gamma   90.00
#
_symmetry.space_group_name_H-M   'P 1'
#
loop_
_entity.id
_entity.type
_entity.pdbx_description
1 polymer ?
#
loop_
_entity_poly.entity_id
_entity_poly.type
_entity_poly.pdbx_seq_one_letter_code
_entity_poly.pdbx_strand_id
1 'polypeptide(L)'
;MSYSVGTISMIETARRSPTEEFARHCDEALEAEGALMRLWPMVSHASAPPWFRPWLDVEATAEAIRTWEPLVVPGLLQIEDYARAVLSGDVGAEPEQVEEHVIARMERQSILRRPKPPLLWVVIDEGFLHRPIGSPTVMSAQGPSSQCLLHNRSCRRIRHRTSSRGL
;
A
#
# COMPACT_ATOMS: atom_id res chain seq x y z
N MET A 1 12.62 -2.83 23.62
CA MET A 1 12.68 -2.09 22.34
C MET A 1 12.26 -0.66 22.58
N SER A 2 12.81 0.31 21.85
CA SER A 2 12.41 1.73 21.95
C SER A 2 11.68 2.15 20.68
N TYR A 3 10.45 2.65 20.80
CA TYR A 3 9.76 3.34 19.71
C TYR A 3 10.18 4.81 19.67
N SER A 4 10.17 5.43 18.49
CA SER A 4 10.43 6.86 18.39
C SER A 4 9.24 7.66 18.93
N VAL A 5 9.51 8.84 19.51
CA VAL A 5 8.46 9.76 19.99
C VAL A 5 7.48 10.10 18.85
N GLY A 6 7.99 10.25 17.62
CA GLY A 6 7.14 10.50 16.45
C GLY A 6 6.19 9.34 16.14
N THR A 7 6.66 8.09 16.23
CA THR A 7 5.80 6.91 16.03
C THR A 7 4.70 6.83 17.08
N ILE A 8 5.05 7.05 18.36
CA ILE A 8 4.09 7.05 19.47
C ILE A 8 3.05 8.15 19.24
N SER A 9 3.50 9.39 18.96
CA SER A 9 2.61 10.53 18.70
C SER A 9 1.65 10.29 17.53
N MET A 10 2.13 9.70 16.42
CA MET A 10 1.28 9.37 15.27
C MET A 10 0.19 8.35 15.62
N ILE A 11 0.47 7.39 16.49
CA ILE A 11 -0.50 6.39 16.93
C ILE A 11 -1.50 7.03 17.92
N GLU A 12 -1.01 7.80 18.89
CA GLU A 12 -1.86 8.48 19.89
C GLU A 12 -2.83 9.49 19.25
N THR A 13 -2.42 10.13 18.15
CA THR A 13 -3.25 11.07 17.38
C THR A 13 -4.10 10.41 16.29
N ALA A 14 -4.16 9.08 16.26
CA ALA A 14 -4.90 8.27 15.28
C ALA A 14 -4.47 8.45 13.80
N ARG A 15 -3.31 9.06 13.55
CA ARG A 15 -2.73 9.23 12.21
C ARG A 15 -2.09 7.95 11.65
N ARG A 16 -1.82 6.97 12.51
CA ARG A 16 -1.26 5.66 12.16
C ARG A 16 -1.90 4.56 13.00
N SER A 17 -2.31 3.47 12.36
CA SER A 17 -2.80 2.30 13.10
C SER A 17 -1.66 1.60 13.86
N PRO A 18 -1.87 1.21 15.13
CA PRO A 18 -0.87 0.48 15.90
C PRO A 18 -0.63 -0.91 15.31
N THR A 19 0.63 -1.34 15.25
CA THR A 19 0.95 -2.75 14.98
C THR A 19 0.54 -3.62 16.17
N GLU A 20 0.30 -4.91 15.93
CA GLU A 20 -0.01 -5.86 17.01
C GLU A 20 1.11 -5.88 18.07
N GLU A 21 2.36 -5.86 17.63
CA GLU A 21 3.52 -5.81 18.51
C GLU A 21 3.57 -4.53 19.35
N PHE A 22 3.24 -3.37 18.76
CA PHE A 22 3.15 -2.11 19.49
C PHE A 22 2.04 -2.16 20.53
N ALA A 23 0.85 -2.62 20.16
CA ALA A 23 -0.28 -2.76 21.09
C ALA A 23 0.07 -3.70 22.25
N ARG A 24 0.73 -4.82 21.97
CA ARG A 24 1.21 -5.76 22.99
C ARG A 24 2.21 -5.12 23.96
N HIS A 25 3.18 -4.36 23.45
CA HIS A 25 4.15 -3.68 24.29
C HIS A 25 3.53 -2.54 25.12
N CYS A 26 2.56 -1.79 24.57
CA CYS A 26 1.82 -0.79 25.33
C CYS A 26 0.97 -1.42 26.42
N ASP A 27 0.35 -2.57 26.15
CA ASP A 27 -0.45 -3.29 27.14
C ASP A 27 0.40 -3.72 28.34
N GLU A 28 1.59 -4.24 28.08
CA GLU A 28 2.57 -4.59 29.12
C GLU A 28 3.11 -3.36 29.85
N ALA A 29 3.53 -2.31 29.12
CA ALA A 29 4.14 -1.12 29.71
C ALA A 29 3.17 -0.26 30.54
N LEU A 30 1.87 -0.30 30.22
CA LEU A 30 0.82 0.43 30.92
C LEU A 30 0.05 -0.45 31.92
N GLU A 31 0.47 -1.71 32.10
CA GLU A 31 -0.21 -2.69 32.94
C GLU A 31 -1.72 -2.78 32.64
N ALA A 32 -2.08 -2.75 31.35
CA ALA A 32 -3.46 -2.59 30.90
C ALA A 32 -4.31 -3.87 30.93
N GLU A 33 -3.80 -4.96 31.51
CA GLU A 33 -4.51 -6.24 31.68
C GLU A 33 -5.18 -6.78 30.39
N GLY A 34 -4.47 -6.68 29.26
CA GLY A 34 -4.95 -7.11 27.95
C GLY A 34 -5.98 -6.18 27.31
N ALA A 35 -6.32 -5.04 27.93
CA ALA A 35 -7.33 -4.12 27.40
C ALA A 35 -6.95 -3.56 26.03
N LEU A 36 -5.68 -3.19 25.83
CA LEU A 36 -5.21 -2.65 24.56
C LEU A 36 -5.16 -3.74 23.49
N MET A 37 -4.78 -4.96 23.87
CA MET A 37 -4.82 -6.11 22.97
C MET A 37 -6.25 -6.47 22.53
N ARG A 38 -7.25 -6.35 23.42
CA ARG A 38 -8.66 -6.57 23.07
C ARG A 38 -9.22 -5.49 22.14
N LEU A 39 -8.75 -4.25 22.25
CA LEU A 39 -9.16 -3.15 21.39
C LEU A 39 -8.44 -3.15 20.04
N TRP A 40 -7.24 -3.71 19.96
CA TRP A 40 -6.40 -3.68 18.76
C TRP A 40 -7.13 -4.11 17.47
N PRO A 41 -7.92 -5.20 17.43
CA PRO A 41 -8.64 -5.59 16.20
C PRO A 41 -9.63 -4.54 15.69
N MET A 42 -10.10 -3.64 16.57
CA MET A 42 -11.03 -2.57 16.20
C MET A 42 -10.33 -1.36 15.56
N VAL A 43 -9.02 -1.18 15.82
CA VAL A 43 -8.24 0.00 15.41
C VAL A 43 -7.08 -0.32 14.46
N SER A 44 -6.78 -1.61 14.25
CA SER A 44 -5.68 -2.09 13.40
C SER A 44 -5.77 -1.64 11.94
N HIS A 45 -6.97 -1.28 11.47
CA HIS A 45 -7.24 -0.81 10.11
C HIS A 45 -7.85 0.60 10.04
N ALA A 46 -7.80 1.35 11.14
CA ALA A 46 -8.45 2.67 11.24
C ALA A 46 -7.93 3.69 10.20
N SER A 47 -6.62 3.65 9.90
CA SER A 47 -5.98 4.55 8.93
C SER A 47 -6.31 4.23 7.46
N ALA A 48 -6.97 3.10 7.18
CA ALA A 48 -7.40 2.78 5.82
C ALA A 48 -8.80 3.35 5.53
N PRO A 49 -9.08 3.71 4.26
CA PRO A 49 -10.40 4.15 3.83
C PRO A 49 -11.47 3.14 4.26
N PRO A 50 -12.65 3.58 4.75
CA PRO A 50 -13.67 2.68 5.31
C PRO A 50 -14.08 1.53 4.36
N TRP A 51 -14.20 1.82 3.07
CA TRP A 51 -14.54 0.83 2.04
C TRP A 51 -13.45 -0.22 1.82
N PHE A 52 -12.19 0.09 2.17
CA PHE A 52 -11.03 -0.78 1.98
C PHE A 52 -10.73 -1.66 3.19
N ARG A 53 -11.20 -1.30 4.40
CA ARG A 53 -10.88 -2.02 5.64
C ARG A 53 -11.18 -3.53 5.57
N PRO A 54 -12.33 -4.00 5.05
CA PRO A 54 -12.60 -5.44 4.96
C PRO A 54 -11.63 -6.18 4.03
N TRP A 55 -11.04 -5.48 3.06
CA TRP A 55 -10.06 -6.07 2.15
C TRP A 55 -8.73 -6.34 2.83
N LEU A 56 -8.35 -5.61 3.88
CA LEU A 56 -7.08 -5.81 4.57
C LEU A 56 -6.99 -7.19 5.25
N ASP A 57 -8.08 -7.69 5.81
CA ASP A 57 -8.14 -9.04 6.39
C ASP A 57 -7.98 -10.13 5.32
N VAL A 58 -8.60 -9.93 4.14
CA VAL A 58 -8.47 -10.83 2.99
C VAL A 58 -7.06 -10.77 2.42
N GLU A 59 -6.51 -9.57 2.26
CA GLU A 59 -5.15 -9.34 1.77
C GLU A 59 -4.15 -10.03 2.71
N ALA A 60 -4.28 -9.86 4.03
CA ALA A 60 -3.40 -10.44 5.04
C ALA A 60 -3.30 -11.98 4.98
N THR A 61 -4.35 -12.66 4.53
CA THR A 61 -4.40 -14.14 4.44
C THR A 61 -4.16 -14.66 3.02
N ALA A 62 -4.06 -13.78 2.02
CA ALA A 62 -3.99 -14.18 0.62
C ALA A 62 -2.76 -15.04 0.30
N GLU A 63 -2.96 -16.11 -0.47
CA GLU A 63 -1.88 -16.90 -1.10
C GLU A 63 -1.47 -16.33 -2.46
N ALA A 64 -2.40 -15.66 -3.14
CA ALA A 64 -2.17 -14.99 -4.41
C ALA A 64 -3.00 -13.71 -4.49
N ILE A 65 -2.41 -12.67 -5.07
CA ILE A 65 -3.07 -11.40 -5.35
C ILE A 65 -2.99 -11.18 -6.85
N ARG A 66 -4.15 -11.06 -7.51
CA ARG A 66 -4.24 -10.74 -8.93
C ARG A 66 -4.94 -9.40 -9.06
N THR A 67 -4.24 -8.41 -9.60
CA THR A 67 -4.76 -7.05 -9.70
C THR A 67 -4.52 -6.44 -11.07
N TRP A 68 -5.47 -5.61 -11.47
CA TRP A 68 -5.41 -4.75 -12.64
C TRP A 68 -6.06 -3.42 -12.25
N GLU A 69 -5.26 -2.36 -12.30
CA GLU A 69 -5.73 -0.99 -12.10
C GLU A 69 -5.52 -0.25 -13.42
N PRO A 70 -6.59 0.14 -14.15
CA PRO A 70 -6.48 0.62 -15.53
C PRO A 70 -5.91 2.03 -15.67
N LEU A 71 -5.92 2.81 -14.58
CA LEU A 71 -5.58 4.24 -14.61
C LEU A 71 -4.28 4.57 -13.85
N VAL A 72 -3.85 3.70 -12.94
CA VAL A 72 -2.72 3.95 -12.05
C VAL A 72 -1.93 2.67 -11.84
N VAL A 73 -0.67 2.80 -11.41
CA VAL A 73 0.12 1.64 -10.96
C VAL A 73 -0.55 1.03 -9.72
N PRO A 74 -0.70 -0.29 -9.62
CA PRO A 74 -1.38 -0.89 -8.48
C PRO A 74 -0.79 -0.54 -7.12
N GLY A 75 -1.65 -0.30 -6.12
CA GLY A 75 -1.27 0.29 -4.83
C GLY A 75 -0.08 -0.37 -4.12
N LEU A 76 0.02 -1.70 -4.18
CA LEU A 76 1.13 -2.47 -3.58
C LEU A 76 2.49 -2.27 -4.26
N LEU A 77 2.51 -1.67 -5.46
CA LEU A 77 3.71 -1.38 -6.24
C LEU A 77 4.02 0.13 -6.30
N GLN A 78 3.22 0.96 -5.64
CA GLN A 78 3.40 2.41 -5.66
C GLN A 78 4.56 2.82 -4.75
N ILE A 79 5.37 3.79 -5.18
CA ILE A 79 6.26 4.51 -4.29
C ILE A 79 5.47 5.58 -3.52
N GLU A 80 6.02 6.03 -2.39
CA GLU A 80 5.35 6.99 -1.50
C GLU A 80 4.88 8.26 -2.24
N ASP A 81 5.74 8.88 -3.03
CA ASP A 81 5.40 10.11 -3.76
C ASP A 81 4.32 9.89 -4.83
N TYR A 82 4.29 8.71 -5.45
CA TYR A 82 3.26 8.36 -6.43
C TYR A 82 1.94 8.08 -5.73
N ALA A 83 1.96 7.35 -4.61
CA ALA A 83 0.80 7.12 -3.78
C ALA A 83 0.18 8.43 -3.29
N ARG A 84 1.01 9.36 -2.84
CA ARG A 84 0.58 10.71 -2.45
C ARG A 84 -0.10 11.42 -3.63
N ALA A 85 0.54 11.44 -4.80
CA ALA A 85 -0.03 12.08 -5.98
C ALA A 85 -1.37 11.47 -6.45
N VAL A 86 -1.54 10.14 -6.32
CA VAL A 86 -2.83 9.46 -6.58
C VAL A 86 -3.88 9.89 -5.56
N LEU A 87 -3.56 9.79 -4.26
CA LEU A 87 -4.50 10.05 -3.17
C LEU A 87 -4.91 11.53 -3.05
N SER A 88 -4.02 12.47 -3.40
CA SER A 88 -4.35 13.88 -3.50
C SER A 88 -5.34 14.20 -4.62
N GLY A 89 -5.57 13.27 -5.56
CA GLY A 89 -6.54 13.43 -6.64
C GLY A 89 -7.98 13.06 -6.27
N ASP A 90 -8.21 12.48 -5.09
CA ASP A 90 -9.55 12.11 -4.64
C ASP A 90 -10.42 13.36 -4.38
N VAL A 91 -11.71 13.27 -4.70
CA VAL A 91 -12.65 14.37 -4.47
C VAL A 91 -12.79 14.63 -2.98
N GLY A 92 -12.43 15.85 -2.55
CA GLY A 92 -12.44 16.22 -1.13
C GLY A 92 -11.23 15.72 -0.34
N ALA A 93 -10.12 15.42 -1.01
CA ALA A 93 -8.88 15.04 -0.35
C ALA A 93 -8.30 16.19 0.50
N GLU A 94 -8.35 16.04 1.81
CA GLU A 94 -7.67 16.94 2.75
C GLU A 94 -6.21 16.50 2.95
N PRO A 95 -5.23 17.44 2.98
CA PRO A 95 -3.81 17.09 3.03
C PRO A 95 -3.42 16.15 4.18
N GLU A 96 -4.02 16.34 5.36
CA GLU A 96 -3.74 15.49 6.53
C GLU A 96 -4.25 14.06 6.31
N GLN A 97 -5.47 13.90 5.78
CA GLN A 97 -6.04 12.59 5.46
C GLN A 97 -5.28 11.87 4.35
N VAL A 98 -4.74 12.63 3.37
CA VAL A 98 -3.88 12.08 2.33
C VAL A 98 -2.66 11.42 2.94
N GLU A 99 -1.97 12.09 3.87
CA GLU A 99 -0.76 11.51 4.49
C GLU A 99 -1.09 10.26 5.32
N GLU A 100 -2.21 10.24 6.04
CA GLU A 100 -2.69 9.03 6.75
C GLU A 100 -2.90 7.85 5.79
N HIS A 101 -3.58 8.10 4.67
CA HIS A 101 -3.80 7.09 3.63
C HIS A 101 -2.51 6.66 2.93
N VAL A 102 -1.55 7.56 2.72
CA VAL A 102 -0.22 7.24 2.18
C VAL A 102 0.52 6.31 3.13
N ILE A 103 0.55 6.63 4.42
CA ILE A 103 1.18 5.77 5.44
C ILE A 103 0.54 4.38 5.43
N ALA A 104 -0.79 4.31 5.49
CA ALA A 104 -1.50 3.03 5.43
C ALA A 104 -1.17 2.24 4.15
N ARG A 105 -1.09 2.91 2.99
CA ARG A 105 -0.72 2.28 1.72
C ARG A 105 0.71 1.75 1.71
N MET A 106 1.67 2.48 2.29
CA MET A 106 3.06 2.04 2.37
C MET A 106 3.23 0.87 3.35
N GLU A 107 2.52 0.89 4.48
CA GLU A 107 2.53 -0.21 5.45
C GLU A 107 2.01 -1.53 4.87
N ARG A 108 1.00 -1.46 3.99
CA ARG A 108 0.46 -2.64 3.28
C ARG A 108 1.52 -3.39 2.49
N GLN A 109 2.59 -2.74 2.01
CA GLN A 109 3.66 -3.42 1.27
C GLN A 109 4.44 -4.44 2.10
N SER A 110 4.33 -4.40 3.43
CA SER A 110 4.93 -5.39 4.33
C SER A 110 4.47 -6.82 4.02
N ILE A 111 3.27 -7.02 3.45
CA ILE A 111 2.78 -8.34 3.03
C ILE A 111 3.71 -9.01 2.01
N LEU A 112 4.37 -8.23 1.15
CA LEU A 112 5.30 -8.73 0.13
C LEU A 112 6.65 -9.14 0.74
N ARG A 113 6.89 -8.80 2.01
CA ARG A 113 8.15 -9.06 2.73
C ARG A 113 8.03 -10.14 3.80
N ARG A 114 6.83 -10.68 4.05
CA ARG A 114 6.60 -11.74 5.04
C ARG A 114 7.27 -13.06 4.61
N PRO A 115 7.48 -14.04 5.51
CA PRO A 115 8.19 -15.30 5.18
C PRO A 115 7.59 -16.11 4.02
N LYS A 116 6.26 -16.04 3.84
CA LYS A 116 5.53 -16.66 2.72
C LYS A 116 4.73 -15.58 1.97
N PRO A 117 5.37 -14.73 1.16
CA PRO A 117 4.65 -13.64 0.48
C PRO A 117 3.64 -14.19 -0.53
N PRO A 118 2.50 -13.51 -0.77
CA PRO A 118 1.54 -13.94 -1.76
C PRO A 118 2.15 -13.90 -3.17
N LEU A 119 1.68 -14.81 -4.03
CA LEU A 119 1.97 -14.73 -5.46
C LEU A 119 1.27 -13.50 -6.07
N LEU A 120 2.04 -12.47 -6.39
CA LEU A 120 1.54 -11.23 -6.98
C LEU A 120 1.54 -11.28 -8.51
N TRP A 121 0.36 -11.15 -9.12
CA TRP A 121 0.15 -11.02 -10.57
C TRP A 121 -0.47 -9.68 -10.87
N VAL A 122 0.23 -8.90 -11.70
CA VAL A 122 -0.20 -7.55 -12.03
C VAL A 122 -0.23 -7.36 -13.54
N VAL A 123 -1.32 -6.78 -14.02
CA VAL A 123 -1.41 -6.23 -15.36
C VAL A 123 -1.26 -4.71 -15.25
N ILE A 124 -0.25 -4.15 -15.90
CA ILE A 124 -0.01 -2.70 -15.95
C ILE A 124 -0.40 -2.20 -17.34
N ASP A 125 -1.31 -1.23 -17.39
CA ASP A 125 -1.76 -0.59 -18.63
C ASP A 125 -0.71 0.39 -19.16
N GLU A 126 -0.30 0.28 -20.42
CA GLU A 126 0.71 1.17 -21.04
C GLU A 126 0.32 2.65 -20.96
N GLY A 127 -0.98 2.96 -20.91
CA GLY A 127 -1.50 4.31 -20.74
C GLY A 127 -0.96 5.03 -19.50
N PHE A 128 -0.47 4.31 -18.47
CA PHE A 128 0.19 4.94 -17.32
C PHE A 128 1.43 5.75 -17.73
N LEU A 129 2.15 5.35 -18.78
CA LEU A 129 3.32 6.08 -19.29
C LEU A 129 2.92 7.39 -19.98
N HIS A 130 1.68 7.46 -20.46
CA HIS A 130 1.15 8.59 -21.22
C HIS A 130 0.24 9.50 -20.40
N ARG A 131 -0.19 9.06 -19.22
CA ARG A 131 -1.06 9.79 -18.29
C ARG A 131 -0.31 10.00 -16.99
N PRO A 132 0.57 11.03 -16.92
CA PRO A 132 1.43 11.21 -15.76
C PRO A 132 0.61 11.51 -14.51
N ILE A 133 0.99 10.89 -13.40
CA ILE A 133 0.51 11.18 -12.06
C ILE A 133 1.66 11.84 -11.28
N GLY A 134 1.38 13.03 -10.72
CA GLY A 134 2.42 13.84 -10.10
C GLY A 134 3.39 14.44 -11.11
N SER A 135 4.64 14.64 -10.70
CA SER A 135 5.67 15.28 -11.53
C SER A 135 6.43 14.26 -12.39
N PRO A 136 7.16 14.71 -13.44
CA PRO A 136 8.05 13.83 -14.22
C PRO A 136 9.08 13.08 -13.37
N THR A 137 9.55 13.68 -12.27
CA THR A 137 10.45 13.04 -11.31
C THR A 137 9.78 11.87 -10.60
N VAL A 138 8.54 12.06 -10.12
CA VAL A 138 7.73 11.00 -9.50
C VAL A 138 7.46 9.88 -10.50
N MET A 139 7.09 10.23 -11.74
CA MET A 139 6.87 9.25 -12.81
C MET A 139 8.15 8.47 -13.17
N SER A 140 9.31 9.11 -13.19
CA SER A 140 10.60 8.46 -13.43
C SER A 140 10.96 7.49 -12.29
N ALA A 141 10.75 7.91 -11.04
CA ALA A 141 11.01 7.10 -9.86
C ALA A 141 10.04 5.91 -9.71
N GLN A 142 8.75 6.13 -10.01
CA GLN A 142 7.74 5.06 -10.03
C GLN A 142 7.92 4.12 -11.22
N GLY A 143 8.37 4.68 -12.36
CA GLY A 143 8.62 4.00 -13.62
C GLY A 143 9.41 2.71 -13.40
N PRO A 144 9.38 1.78 -14.37
CA PRO A 144 9.70 0.37 -14.19
C PRO A 144 11.10 0.16 -13.59
N SER A 145 11.14 0.24 -12.26
CA SER A 145 12.32 0.03 -11.45
C SER A 145 12.51 -1.47 -11.35
N SER A 146 13.77 -1.88 -11.20
CA SER A 146 14.25 -3.27 -11.12
C SER A 146 13.38 -4.16 -10.22
N GLN A 147 12.73 -3.59 -9.21
CA GLN A 147 11.86 -4.28 -8.27
C GLN A 147 10.64 -4.97 -8.92
N CYS A 148 10.09 -4.40 -10.01
CA CYS A 148 9.01 -5.02 -10.79
C CYS A 148 9.49 -6.24 -11.61
N LEU A 149 10.79 -6.28 -11.96
CA LEU A 149 11.44 -7.39 -12.67
C LEU A 149 12.00 -8.47 -11.73
N LEU A 150 12.35 -8.09 -10.48
CA LEU A 150 13.03 -8.98 -9.54
C LEU A 150 12.10 -9.92 -8.77
N HIS A 151 10.84 -9.51 -8.51
CA HIS A 151 9.90 -10.35 -7.74
C HIS A 151 9.15 -11.38 -8.58
N ASN A 152 9.16 -11.27 -9.91
CA ASN A 152 8.52 -12.26 -10.76
C ASN A 152 9.26 -12.42 -12.10
N ARG A 153 9.93 -13.57 -12.28
CA ARG A 153 10.58 -13.96 -13.54
C ARG A 153 9.60 -14.08 -14.72
N SER A 154 8.29 -13.92 -14.49
CA SER A 154 7.25 -13.93 -15.52
C SER A 154 6.79 -12.54 -15.97
N CYS A 155 7.54 -11.46 -15.71
CA CYS A 155 7.28 -10.14 -16.30
C CYS A 155 7.50 -10.19 -17.83
N ARG A 156 6.60 -10.88 -18.54
CA ARG A 156 6.54 -10.94 -19.98
C ARG A 156 5.87 -9.66 -20.44
N ARG A 157 6.65 -8.80 -21.09
CA ARG A 157 6.09 -7.72 -21.90
C ARG A 157 5.22 -8.37 -22.99
N ILE A 158 3.91 -8.39 -22.80
CA ILE A 158 2.97 -8.86 -23.82
C ILE A 158 2.97 -7.78 -24.91
N ARG A 159 3.83 -7.96 -25.92
CA ARG A 159 3.76 -7.16 -27.14
C ARG A 159 2.58 -7.69 -27.94
N HIS A 160 1.49 -6.93 -28.02
CA HIS A 160 0.48 -7.18 -29.06
C HIS A 160 1.18 -7.02 -30.41
N ARG A 161 1.45 -8.12 -31.12
CA ARG A 161 1.78 -8.06 -32.55
C ARG A 161 0.52 -7.58 -33.26
N THR A 162 0.42 -6.29 -33.53
CA THR A 162 -0.51 -5.78 -34.53
C THR A 162 -0.06 -6.33 -35.89
N SER A 163 -0.70 -7.41 -36.31
CA SER A 163 -0.63 -7.91 -37.68
C SER A 163 -1.37 -6.91 -38.56
N SER A 164 -0.68 -5.90 -39.08
CA SER A 164 -1.15 -5.13 -40.23
C SER A 164 -1.13 -6.04 -41.46
N ARG A 165 -2.19 -6.83 -41.64
CA ARG A 165 -2.55 -7.34 -42.96
C ARG A 165 -3.39 -6.24 -43.61
N GLY A 166 -2.79 -5.61 -44.62
CA GLY A 166 -3.48 -4.67 -45.49
C GLY A 166 -4.71 -5.32 -46.12
N LEU A 167 -5.76 -4.53 -46.19
CA LEU A 167 -6.80 -4.65 -47.21
C LEU A 167 -6.40 -3.73 -48.37
#